data_AF-A0A847MII2-F1
#
_entry.id   AF-A0A847MII2-F1
#
_cell.length_a   1.000
_cell.length_b   1.000
_cell.length_c   1.000
_cell.angle_alpha   90.00
_cell.angle_beta   90.00
_cell.angle_gamma   90.00
#
_symmetry.space_group_name_H-M   'P 1'
#
loop_
_entity.id
_entity.type
_entity.pdbx_description
1 polymer ?
#
loop_
_entity_poly.entity_id
_entity_poly.type
_entity_poly.pdbx_seq_one_letter_code
_entity_poly.pdbx_strand_id
1 'polypeptide(L)'
;MFNHYQQRKQMNSVCLGSILFLGLLLLLNLGVFAEEINNPPLPLSEAVKIALENGNEMKIAQYELQQSELNYKKTKADLLLAPSVLSELSNQTALLVAQRNYEITRSNQIQIVEEAYYNILKLQRSLVLAQENINRSQKQLDNVKAKYSLGMVAQIDVISAEYELSKAQSDRLNVENNLQIAKMKFNQLLGKDLNNPVELASELVFNPSNIDLKESVDYALKNR
;
A
#
# COMPACT_ATOMS: atom_id res chain seq x y z
N MET A 1 -14.23 74.19 9.68
CA MET A 1 -12.93 73.50 9.53
C MET A 1 -12.75 72.25 10.41
N PHE A 2 -13.73 71.86 11.26
CA PHE A 2 -13.58 70.75 12.22
C PHE A 2 -14.12 69.38 11.75
N ASN A 3 -14.89 69.32 10.64
CA ASN A 3 -15.60 68.09 10.25
C ASN A 3 -14.78 67.15 9.34
N HIS A 4 -13.83 67.67 8.57
CA HIS A 4 -13.00 66.86 7.68
C HIS A 4 -11.86 66.09 8.38
N TYR A 5 -11.51 66.47 9.62
CA TYR A 5 -10.46 65.80 10.40
C TYR A 5 -10.97 64.53 11.10
N GLN A 6 -12.24 64.51 11.52
CA GLN A 6 -12.88 63.35 12.17
C GLN A 6 -13.18 62.23 11.17
N GLN A 7 -13.60 62.56 9.95
CA GLN A 7 -13.88 61.55 8.90
C GLN A 7 -12.62 60.79 8.44
N ARG A 8 -11.46 61.45 8.33
CA ARG A 8 -10.21 60.76 7.95
C ARG A 8 -9.71 59.78 9.03
N LYS A 9 -9.95 60.10 10.31
CA LYS A 9 -9.55 59.23 11.43
C LYS A 9 -10.40 57.96 11.51
N GLN A 10 -11.69 58.07 11.20
CA GLN A 10 -12.64 56.95 11.20
C GLN A 10 -12.43 56.00 9.99
N MET A 11 -12.07 56.54 8.82
CA MET A 11 -11.82 55.75 7.61
C MET A 11 -10.51 54.93 7.72
N ASN A 12 -9.47 55.49 8.34
CA ASN A 12 -8.21 54.76 8.57
C ASN A 12 -8.34 53.66 9.63
N SER A 13 -9.18 53.82 10.66
CA SER A 13 -9.41 52.77 11.67
C SER A 13 -10.22 51.59 11.13
N VAL A 14 -11.15 51.82 10.20
CA VAL A 14 -11.96 50.76 9.57
C VAL A 14 -11.16 49.97 8.53
N CYS A 15 -10.28 50.64 7.76
CA CYS A 15 -9.35 49.96 6.85
C CYS A 15 -8.28 49.13 7.60
N LEU A 16 -7.75 49.62 8.73
CA LEU A 16 -6.80 48.83 9.52
C LEU A 16 -7.45 47.57 10.12
N GLY A 17 -8.68 47.68 10.63
CA GLY A 17 -9.41 46.56 11.22
C GLY A 17 -9.79 45.47 10.21
N SER A 18 -10.14 45.86 8.97
CA SER A 18 -10.49 44.92 7.89
C SER A 18 -9.28 44.19 7.32
N ILE A 19 -8.12 44.84 7.24
CA ILE A 19 -6.85 44.19 6.83
C ILE A 19 -6.38 43.19 7.89
N LEU A 20 -6.53 43.51 9.17
CA LEU A 20 -6.23 42.58 10.27
C LEU A 20 -7.17 41.37 10.27
N PHE A 21 -8.45 41.56 9.97
CA PHE A 21 -9.43 40.46 9.92
C PHE A 21 -9.22 39.56 8.70
N LEU A 22 -8.90 40.12 7.52
CA LEU A 22 -8.51 39.33 6.34
C LEU A 22 -7.19 38.57 6.58
N GLY A 23 -6.22 39.21 7.24
CA GLY A 23 -4.96 38.57 7.63
C GLY A 23 -5.16 37.41 8.61
N LEU A 24 -6.08 37.56 9.58
CA LEU A 24 -6.43 36.50 10.52
C LEU A 24 -7.19 35.34 9.84
N LEU A 25 -8.04 35.65 8.85
CA LEU A 25 -8.77 34.63 8.07
C LEU A 25 -7.85 33.85 7.10
N LEU A 26 -6.78 34.49 6.62
CA LEU A 26 -5.72 33.83 5.86
C LEU A 26 -4.84 32.94 6.77
N LEU A 27 -4.58 33.39 8.01
CA LEU A 27 -3.82 32.63 9.01
C LEU A 27 -4.62 31.44 9.60
N LEU A 28 -5.95 31.51 9.63
CA LEU A 28 -6.81 30.39 10.02
C LEU A 28 -6.90 29.29 8.94
N ASN A 29 -6.68 29.62 7.67
CA ASN A 29 -6.55 28.61 6.60
C ASN A 29 -5.14 28.01 6.49
N LEU A 30 -4.15 28.58 7.17
CA LEU A 30 -2.77 28.03 7.24
C LEU A 30 -2.61 26.96 8.33
N GLY A 31 -3.70 26.57 9.00
CA GLY A 31 -3.71 25.55 10.06
C GLY A 31 -4.02 24.13 9.59
N VAL A 32 -4.25 23.88 8.29
CA VAL A 32 -4.28 22.51 7.76
C VAL A 32 -2.88 22.21 7.21
N PHE A 33 -1.93 22.06 8.12
CA PHE A 33 -0.80 21.19 7.82
C PHE A 33 -1.39 19.80 7.68
N ALA A 34 -1.55 19.34 6.44
CA ALA A 34 -1.39 17.92 6.19
C ALA A 34 -0.04 17.56 6.79
N GLU A 35 -0.06 16.81 7.88
CA GLU A 35 1.12 16.11 8.36
C GLU A 35 1.48 15.15 7.22
N GLU A 36 2.33 15.62 6.31
CA GLU A 36 3.05 14.80 5.36
C GLU A 36 3.84 13.85 6.25
N ILE A 37 3.27 12.68 6.49
CA ILE A 37 3.94 11.62 7.21
C ILE A 37 5.14 11.31 6.34
N ASN A 38 6.29 11.89 6.69
CA ASN A 38 7.60 11.66 6.09
C ASN A 38 8.04 10.22 6.38
N ASN A 39 7.25 9.25 5.93
CA ASN A 39 7.66 7.87 5.84
C ASN A 39 8.52 7.81 4.58
N PRO A 40 9.85 7.65 4.70
CA PRO A 40 10.67 7.46 3.51
C PRO A 40 10.09 6.31 2.69
N PRO A 41 10.10 6.41 1.36
CA PRO A 41 9.50 5.40 0.50
C PRO A 41 10.03 4.02 0.89
N LEU A 42 9.12 3.08 1.17
CA LEU A 42 9.49 1.77 1.71
C LEU A 42 10.07 0.90 0.59
N PRO A 43 11.35 0.47 0.67
CA PRO A 43 11.90 -0.47 -0.30
C PRO A 43 11.45 -1.90 0.02
N LEU A 44 11.48 -2.77 -0.99
CA LEU A 44 11.04 -4.16 -0.87
C LEU A 44 11.81 -4.92 0.23
N SER A 45 13.12 -4.75 0.30
CA SER A 45 13.97 -5.40 1.31
C SER A 45 13.56 -5.05 2.74
N GLU A 46 13.25 -3.79 3.00
CA GLU A 46 12.81 -3.33 4.32
C GLU A 46 11.38 -3.80 4.62
N ALA A 47 10.49 -3.82 3.62
CA ALA A 47 9.15 -4.37 3.78
C ALA A 47 9.19 -5.85 4.20
N VAL A 48 10.01 -6.66 3.51
CA VAL A 48 10.21 -8.08 3.84
C VAL A 48 10.76 -8.22 5.25
N LYS A 49 11.78 -7.44 5.62
CA LYS A 49 12.35 -7.46 6.97
C LYS A 49 11.30 -7.15 8.04
N ILE A 50 10.53 -6.07 7.86
CA ILE A 50 9.46 -5.69 8.80
C ILE A 50 8.42 -6.80 8.93
N ALA A 51 8.00 -7.44 7.83
CA ALA A 51 7.05 -8.55 7.87
C ALA A 51 7.61 -9.77 8.60
N LEU A 52 8.89 -10.09 8.42
CA LEU A 52 9.54 -11.20 9.11
C LEU A 52 9.68 -10.97 10.61
N GLU A 53 9.85 -9.71 11.04
CA GLU A 53 9.95 -9.33 12.44
C GLU A 53 8.58 -9.18 13.12
N ASN A 54 7.60 -8.60 12.43
CA ASN A 54 6.35 -8.13 13.04
C ASN A 54 5.09 -8.84 12.56
N GLY A 55 5.16 -9.58 11.45
CA GLY A 55 4.03 -10.28 10.84
C GLY A 55 3.41 -11.30 11.79
N ASN A 56 2.08 -11.34 11.82
CA ASN A 56 1.33 -12.22 12.73
C ASN A 56 1.63 -13.71 12.48
N GLU A 57 1.73 -14.10 11.21
CA GLU A 57 2.05 -15.48 10.80
C GLU A 57 3.45 -15.90 11.26
N MET A 58 4.43 -15.00 11.14
CA MET A 58 5.79 -15.25 11.63
C MET A 58 5.84 -15.35 13.15
N LYS A 59 5.10 -14.52 13.88
CA LYS A 59 4.99 -14.64 15.34
C LYS A 59 4.41 -15.99 15.74
N ILE A 60 3.34 -16.46 15.08
CA ILE A 60 2.76 -17.78 15.33
C ILE A 60 3.79 -18.89 15.11
N ALA A 61 4.49 -18.86 13.96
CA ALA A 61 5.52 -19.86 13.66
C ALA A 61 6.69 -19.83 14.67
N GLN A 62 7.10 -18.65 15.13
CA GLN A 62 8.11 -18.51 16.19
C GLN A 62 7.63 -19.14 17.51
N TYR A 63 6.38 -18.90 17.90
CA TYR A 63 5.80 -19.50 19.10
C TYR A 63 5.74 -21.03 19.01
N GLU A 64 5.31 -21.58 17.89
CA GLU A 64 5.27 -23.04 17.67
C GLU A 64 6.65 -23.68 17.76
N LEU A 65 7.66 -23.06 17.15
CA LEU A 65 9.05 -23.48 17.26
C LEU A 65 9.52 -23.45 18.71
N GLN A 66 9.27 -22.36 19.43
CA GLN A 66 9.64 -22.21 20.83
C GLN A 66 8.99 -23.27 21.73
N GLN A 67 7.72 -23.60 21.50
CA GLN A 67 7.04 -24.67 22.24
C GLN A 67 7.71 -26.03 22.01
N SER A 68 8.09 -26.34 20.77
CA SER A 68 8.79 -27.58 20.45
C SER A 68 10.18 -27.65 21.11
N GLU A 69 10.91 -26.53 21.14
CA GLU A 69 12.19 -26.43 21.87
C GLU A 69 12.03 -26.64 23.38
N LEU A 70 11.00 -26.05 23.98
CA LEU A 70 10.70 -26.21 25.40
C LEU A 70 10.32 -27.64 25.73
N ASN A 71 9.48 -28.27 24.91
CA ASN A 71 9.11 -29.68 25.06
C ASN A 71 10.34 -30.58 24.97
N TYR A 72 11.22 -30.36 23.99
CA TYR A 72 12.47 -31.13 23.88
C TYR A 72 13.40 -30.94 25.09
N LYS A 73 13.54 -29.70 25.60
CA LYS A 73 14.30 -29.42 26.83
C LYS A 73 13.71 -30.12 28.05
N LYS A 74 12.38 -30.12 28.18
CA LYS A 74 11.67 -30.84 29.25
C LYS A 74 11.93 -32.34 29.18
N THR A 75 11.79 -32.95 27.99
CA THR A 75 12.11 -34.37 27.79
C THR A 75 13.55 -34.67 28.21
N LYS A 76 14.53 -33.84 27.83
CA LYS A 76 15.92 -34.01 28.29
C LYS A 76 16.07 -34.01 29.80
N ALA A 77 15.35 -33.15 30.50
CA ALA A 77 15.36 -33.13 31.95
C ALA A 77 14.75 -34.41 32.55
N ASP A 78 13.61 -34.87 32.01
CA ASP A 78 12.93 -36.10 32.45
C ASP A 78 13.80 -37.35 32.24
N LEU A 79 14.58 -37.39 31.15
CA LEU A 79 15.51 -38.48 30.82
C LEU A 79 16.64 -38.65 31.85
N LEU A 80 16.99 -37.61 32.61
CA LEU A 80 17.97 -37.71 33.71
C LEU A 80 17.46 -38.58 34.86
N LEU A 81 16.13 -38.66 35.03
CA LEU A 81 15.48 -39.47 36.05
C LEU A 81 15.07 -40.84 35.51
N ALA A 82 14.57 -40.89 34.27
CA ALA A 82 14.08 -42.11 33.62
C ALA A 82 14.50 -42.17 32.13
N PRO A 83 15.60 -42.88 31.79
CA PRO A 83 16.09 -42.95 30.43
C PRO A 83 15.10 -43.60 29.45
N SER A 84 14.85 -42.96 28.31
CA SER A 84 14.00 -43.45 27.23
C SER A 84 14.45 -42.90 25.87
N VAL A 85 15.14 -43.73 25.09
CA VAL A 85 15.64 -43.38 23.75
C VAL A 85 14.50 -43.04 22.79
N LEU A 86 13.38 -43.76 22.89
CA LEU A 86 12.22 -43.53 22.03
C LEU A 86 11.61 -42.15 22.26
N SER A 87 11.46 -41.75 23.53
CA SER A 87 10.93 -40.43 23.91
C SER A 87 11.86 -39.31 23.48
N GLU A 88 13.18 -39.49 23.62
CA GLU A 88 14.17 -38.52 23.14
C GLU A 88 14.06 -38.32 21.62
N LEU A 89 14.09 -39.42 20.86
CA LEU A 89 14.08 -39.39 19.41
C LEU A 89 12.78 -38.78 18.87
N SER A 90 11.62 -39.12 19.45
CA SER A 90 10.33 -38.58 19.00
C SER A 90 10.22 -37.07 19.22
N ASN A 91 10.75 -36.54 20.34
CA ASN A 91 10.73 -35.11 20.59
C ASN A 91 11.80 -34.36 19.79
N GLN A 92 12.94 -35.00 19.50
CA GLN A 92 13.94 -34.45 18.59
C GLN A 92 13.41 -34.32 17.17
N THR A 93 12.68 -35.33 16.66
CA THR A 93 12.05 -35.25 15.34
C THR A 93 10.96 -34.18 15.31
N ALA A 94 10.16 -34.06 16.37
CA ALA A 94 9.17 -32.98 16.49
C ALA A 94 9.81 -31.58 16.47
N LEU A 95 10.96 -31.40 17.11
CA LEU A 95 11.74 -30.16 17.03
C LEU A 95 12.24 -29.88 15.61
N LEU A 96 12.80 -30.88 14.95
CA LEU A 96 13.28 -30.75 13.56
C LEU A 96 12.13 -30.39 12.61
N VAL A 97 10.96 -31.00 12.76
CA VAL A 97 9.77 -30.67 11.98
C VAL A 97 9.32 -29.23 12.24
N ALA A 98 9.30 -28.78 13.50
CA ALA A 98 8.96 -27.40 13.83
C ALA A 98 9.93 -26.39 13.21
N GLN A 99 11.23 -26.68 13.20
CA GLN A 99 12.25 -25.85 12.54
C GLN A 99 12.02 -25.77 11.02
N ARG A 100 11.70 -26.91 10.38
CA ARG A 100 11.39 -26.93 8.94
C ARG A 100 10.11 -26.14 8.62
N ASN A 101 9.07 -26.30 9.42
CA ASN A 101 7.84 -25.54 9.27
C ASN A 101 8.09 -24.04 9.42
N TYR A 102 8.94 -23.62 10.36
CA TYR A 102 9.35 -22.23 10.51
C TYR A 102 9.99 -21.67 9.23
N GLU A 103 10.95 -22.39 8.63
CA GLU A 103 11.62 -21.95 7.39
C GLU A 103 10.67 -21.92 6.17
N ILE A 104 9.71 -22.85 6.12
CA ILE A 104 8.65 -22.85 5.10
C ILE A 104 7.78 -21.60 5.27
N THR A 105 7.30 -21.32 6.49
CA THR A 105 6.51 -20.12 6.78
C THR A 105 7.28 -18.84 6.47
N ARG A 106 8.58 -18.81 6.80
CA ARG A 106 9.46 -17.69 6.47
C ARG A 106 9.55 -17.45 4.97
N SER A 107 9.79 -18.49 4.17
CA SER A 107 9.85 -18.41 2.72
C SER A 107 8.51 -17.96 2.12
N ASN A 108 7.40 -18.50 2.61
CA ASN A 108 6.06 -18.12 2.18
C ASN A 108 5.75 -16.64 2.50
N GLN A 109 6.13 -16.19 3.70
CA GLN A 109 5.94 -14.80 4.12
C GLN A 109 6.69 -13.82 3.20
N ILE A 110 7.94 -14.15 2.84
CA ILE A 110 8.73 -13.36 1.89
C ILE A 110 7.97 -13.23 0.57
N GLN A 111 7.56 -14.36 -0.01
CA GLN A 111 6.84 -14.38 -1.29
C GLN A 111 5.53 -13.56 -1.23
N ILE A 112 4.72 -13.74 -0.19
CA ILE A 112 3.44 -13.03 -0.06
C ILE A 112 3.66 -11.51 0.05
N VAL A 113 4.70 -11.07 0.76
CA VAL A 113 5.05 -9.64 0.88
C VAL A 113 5.54 -9.07 -0.44
N GLU A 114 6.36 -9.81 -1.18
CA GLU A 114 6.82 -9.43 -2.52
C GLU A 114 5.65 -9.28 -3.50
N GLU A 115 4.75 -10.27 -3.54
CA GLU A 115 3.55 -10.23 -4.38
C GLU A 115 2.67 -9.02 -4.04
N ALA A 116 2.44 -8.77 -2.75
CA ALA A 116 1.64 -7.62 -2.29
C ALA A 116 2.30 -6.28 -2.66
N TYR A 117 3.62 -6.17 -2.51
CA TYR A 117 4.39 -4.98 -2.89
C TYR A 117 4.24 -4.66 -4.38
N TYR A 118 4.49 -5.64 -5.26
CA TYR A 118 4.36 -5.44 -6.70
C TYR A 118 2.91 -5.22 -7.14
N ASN A 119 1.94 -5.82 -6.46
CA ASN A 119 0.52 -5.56 -6.73
C ASN A 119 0.13 -4.11 -6.44
N ILE A 120 0.64 -3.50 -5.36
CA ILE A 120 0.43 -2.07 -5.08
C ILE A 120 1.01 -1.22 -6.20
N LEU A 121 2.26 -1.47 -6.60
CA LEU A 121 2.89 -0.71 -7.69
C LEU A 121 2.10 -0.83 -9.01
N LYS A 122 1.61 -2.03 -9.31
CA LYS A 122 0.78 -2.29 -10.49
C LYS A 122 -0.52 -1.48 -10.42
N LEU A 123 -1.19 -1.46 -9.27
CA LEU A 123 -2.43 -0.71 -9.07
C LEU A 123 -2.21 0.80 -9.11
N GLN A 124 -1.08 1.30 -8.60
CA GLN A 124 -0.69 2.71 -8.76
C GLN A 124 -0.54 3.08 -10.24
N ARG A 125 0.14 2.23 -11.03
CA ARG A 125 0.24 2.45 -12.49
C ARG A 125 -1.11 2.37 -13.18
N SER A 126 -1.96 1.41 -12.82
CA SER A 126 -3.33 1.30 -13.33
C SER A 126 -4.16 2.54 -13.04
N LEU A 127 -3.98 3.18 -11.87
CA LEU A 127 -4.69 4.40 -11.51
C LEU A 127 -4.29 5.57 -12.43
N VAL A 128 -3.00 5.71 -12.73
CA VAL A 128 -2.49 6.68 -13.72
C VAL A 128 -3.12 6.43 -15.10
N LEU A 129 -3.12 5.18 -15.57
CA LEU A 129 -3.73 4.82 -16.85
C LEU A 129 -5.24 5.07 -16.88
N ALA A 130 -5.96 4.82 -15.78
CA ALA A 130 -7.38 5.11 -15.67
C ALA A 130 -7.66 6.62 -15.77
N GLN A 131 -6.80 7.45 -15.16
CA GLN A 131 -6.91 8.91 -15.26
C GLN A 131 -6.62 9.40 -16.69
N GLU A 132 -5.62 8.83 -17.36
CA GLU A 132 -5.35 9.12 -18.78
C GLU A 132 -6.55 8.72 -19.67
N ASN A 133 -7.21 7.60 -19.36
CA ASN A 133 -8.40 7.17 -20.09
C ASN A 133 -9.58 8.15 -19.92
N ILE A 134 -9.81 8.69 -18.72
CA ILE A 134 -10.81 9.76 -18.51
C ILE A 134 -10.50 10.95 -19.41
N ASN A 135 -9.25 11.41 -19.42
CA ASN A 135 -8.84 12.55 -20.24
C ASN A 135 -9.05 12.28 -21.74
N ARG A 136 -8.80 11.05 -22.19
CA ARG A 136 -9.04 10.64 -23.57
C ARG A 136 -10.54 10.59 -23.91
N SER A 137 -11.35 9.98 -23.06
CA SER A 137 -12.81 9.89 -23.26
C SER A 137 -13.47 11.28 -23.25
N GLN A 138 -12.97 12.20 -22.41
CA GLN A 138 -13.42 13.60 -22.42
C GLN A 138 -13.15 14.28 -23.76
N LYS A 139 -11.91 14.19 -24.27
CA LYS A 139 -11.56 14.75 -25.59
C LYS A 139 -12.40 14.15 -26.71
N GLN A 140 -12.70 12.85 -26.63
CA GLN A 140 -13.56 12.18 -27.60
C GLN A 140 -14.98 12.73 -27.54
N LEU A 141 -15.54 12.90 -26.34
CA LEU A 141 -16.84 13.52 -26.14
C LEU A 141 -16.90 14.94 -26.73
N ASP A 142 -15.87 15.76 -26.48
CA ASP A 142 -15.79 17.12 -27.00
C ASP A 142 -15.78 17.13 -28.54
N ASN A 143 -15.04 16.21 -29.16
CA ASN A 143 -15.00 16.05 -30.62
C ASN A 143 -16.36 15.66 -31.20
N VAL A 144 -17.04 14.68 -30.58
CA VAL A 144 -18.35 14.20 -31.02
C VAL A 144 -19.41 15.29 -30.84
N LYS A 145 -19.39 16.05 -29.74
CA LYS A 145 -20.27 17.21 -29.53
C LYS A 145 -20.06 18.29 -30.60
N ALA A 146 -18.82 18.60 -30.97
CA ALA A 146 -18.52 19.53 -32.05
C ALA A 146 -19.09 19.04 -33.39
N LYS A 147 -18.87 17.78 -33.76
CA LYS A 147 -19.43 17.18 -34.99
C LYS A 147 -20.96 17.17 -35.00
N TYR A 148 -21.58 16.91 -33.85
CA TYR A 148 -23.04 16.91 -33.72
C TYR A 148 -23.60 18.32 -33.96
N SER A 149 -22.95 19.35 -33.42
CA SER A 149 -23.35 20.76 -33.65
C SER A 149 -23.27 21.19 -35.12
N LEU A 150 -22.43 20.50 -35.92
CA LEU A 150 -22.31 20.69 -37.36
C LEU A 150 -23.24 19.77 -38.18
N GLY A 151 -24.06 18.93 -37.52
CA GLY A 151 -24.95 17.97 -38.17
C GLY A 151 -24.23 16.77 -38.81
N MET A 152 -22.97 16.50 -38.45
CA MET A 152 -22.15 15.45 -39.07
C MET A 152 -22.31 14.05 -38.45
N VAL A 153 -22.85 13.98 -37.23
CA VAL A 153 -23.07 12.75 -36.46
C VAL A 153 -24.44 12.80 -35.79
N ALA A 154 -24.95 11.66 -35.34
CA ALA A 154 -26.25 11.57 -34.70
C ALA A 154 -26.18 11.84 -33.19
N GLN A 155 -27.33 12.16 -32.57
CA GLN A 155 -27.39 12.39 -31.12
C GLN A 155 -26.99 11.13 -30.31
N ILE A 156 -27.26 9.95 -30.85
CA ILE A 156 -26.87 8.67 -30.22
C ILE A 156 -25.34 8.51 -30.11
N ASP A 157 -24.57 9.13 -31.01
CA ASP A 157 -23.10 9.12 -30.93
C ASP A 157 -22.62 9.96 -29.74
N VAL A 158 -23.28 11.09 -29.46
CA VAL A 158 -23.00 11.91 -28.27
C VAL A 158 -23.30 11.14 -26.99
N ILE A 159 -24.48 10.51 -26.90
CA ILE A 159 -24.87 9.70 -25.74
C ILE A 159 -23.87 8.56 -25.51
N SER A 160 -23.42 7.91 -26.57
CA SER A 160 -22.41 6.84 -26.48
C SER A 160 -21.07 7.36 -25.95
N ALA A 161 -20.62 8.54 -26.39
CA ALA A 161 -19.40 9.15 -25.89
C ALA A 161 -19.52 9.61 -24.42
N GLU A 162 -20.70 10.08 -23.98
CA GLU A 162 -20.97 10.40 -22.57
C GLU A 162 -20.97 9.14 -21.69
N TYR A 163 -21.52 8.04 -22.21
CA TYR A 163 -21.45 6.74 -21.55
C TYR A 163 -20.00 6.26 -21.37
N GLU A 164 -19.16 6.33 -22.41
CA GLU A 164 -17.76 5.93 -22.32
C GLU A 164 -16.94 6.77 -21.33
N LEU A 165 -17.22 8.07 -21.24
CA LEU A 165 -16.63 8.92 -20.21
C LEU A 165 -17.07 8.50 -18.80
N SER A 166 -18.37 8.27 -18.61
CA SER A 166 -18.93 7.83 -17.33
C SER A 166 -18.36 6.47 -16.90
N LYS A 167 -18.21 5.56 -17.86
CA LYS A 167 -17.56 4.27 -17.65
C LYS A 167 -16.10 4.43 -17.24
N ALA A 168 -15.32 5.27 -17.92
CA ALA A 168 -13.92 5.53 -17.57
C ALA A 168 -13.78 6.12 -16.15
N GLN A 169 -14.71 6.98 -15.73
CA GLN A 169 -14.74 7.53 -14.37
C GLN A 169 -15.03 6.46 -13.31
N SER A 170 -16.00 5.57 -13.58
CA SER A 170 -16.31 4.43 -12.72
C SER A 170 -15.13 3.46 -12.61
N ASP A 171 -14.47 3.15 -13.74
CA ASP A 171 -13.29 2.30 -13.79
C ASP A 171 -12.13 2.88 -12.94
N ARG A 172 -11.92 4.20 -12.95
CA ARG A 172 -10.94 4.86 -12.05
C ARG A 172 -11.26 4.64 -10.58
N LEU A 173 -12.52 4.83 -10.16
CA LEU A 173 -12.95 4.62 -8.78
C LEU A 173 -12.74 3.17 -8.33
N ASN A 174 -13.00 2.20 -9.20
CA ASN A 174 -12.74 0.79 -8.92
C ASN A 174 -11.25 0.51 -8.70
N VAL A 175 -10.37 1.07 -9.55
CA VAL A 175 -8.92 0.93 -9.40
C VAL A 175 -8.43 1.61 -8.12
N GLU A 176 -8.95 2.78 -7.79
CA GLU A 176 -8.64 3.51 -6.56
C GLU A 176 -9.02 2.69 -5.31
N ASN A 177 -10.23 2.14 -5.27
CA ASN A 177 -10.67 1.27 -4.18
C ASN A 177 -9.79 0.01 -4.05
N ASN A 178 -9.46 -0.63 -5.18
CA ASN A 178 -8.59 -1.80 -5.18
C ASN A 178 -7.18 -1.47 -4.67
N LEU A 179 -6.65 -0.28 -5.00
CA LEU A 179 -5.38 0.20 -4.46
C LEU A 179 -5.44 0.39 -2.94
N GLN A 180 -6.52 0.98 -2.41
CA GLN A 180 -6.68 1.13 -0.96
C GLN A 180 -6.74 -0.22 -0.25
N ILE A 181 -7.53 -1.16 -0.77
CA ILE A 181 -7.61 -2.53 -0.23
C ILE A 181 -6.24 -3.22 -0.27
N ALA A 182 -5.49 -3.06 -1.36
CA ALA A 182 -4.14 -3.63 -1.48
C ALA A 182 -3.18 -3.05 -0.43
N LYS A 183 -3.23 -1.74 -0.18
CA LYS A 183 -2.43 -1.07 0.86
C LYS A 183 -2.80 -1.57 2.27
N MET A 184 -4.09 -1.72 2.57
CA MET A 184 -4.55 -2.25 3.86
C MET A 184 -4.07 -3.69 4.09
N LYS A 185 -4.19 -4.55 3.07
CA LYS A 185 -3.68 -5.93 3.13
C LYS A 185 -2.17 -5.98 3.34
N PHE A 186 -1.43 -5.11 2.66
CA PHE A 186 0.01 -4.99 2.85
C PHE A 186 0.37 -4.55 4.27
N ASN A 187 -0.32 -3.55 4.83
CA ASN A 187 -0.13 -3.15 6.22
C ASN A 187 -0.39 -4.30 7.21
N GLN A 188 -1.44 -5.10 6.96
CA GLN A 188 -1.73 -6.29 7.75
C GLN A 188 -0.56 -7.29 7.74
N LEU A 189 0.06 -7.53 6.58
CA LEU A 189 1.24 -8.40 6.45
C LEU A 189 2.45 -7.86 7.22
N LEU A 190 2.62 -6.53 7.24
CA LEU A 190 3.69 -5.85 7.98
C LEU A 190 3.42 -5.78 9.50
N GLY A 191 2.24 -6.22 9.97
CA GLY A 191 1.83 -6.05 11.36
C GLY A 191 1.63 -4.58 11.76
N LYS A 192 1.33 -3.71 10.79
CA LYS A 192 1.03 -2.28 10.99
C LYS A 192 -0.48 -2.04 11.06
N ASP A 193 -0.87 -0.86 11.54
CA ASP A 193 -2.27 -0.41 11.44
C ASP A 193 -2.74 -0.41 9.97
N LEU A 194 -3.99 -0.84 9.74
CA LEU A 194 -4.54 -0.99 8.38
C LEU A 194 -4.54 0.33 7.60
N ASN A 195 -4.72 1.45 8.28
CA ASN A 195 -4.84 2.78 7.66
C ASN A 195 -3.50 3.52 7.58
N ASN A 196 -2.39 2.89 7.99
CA ASN A 196 -1.07 3.52 7.91
C ASN A 196 -0.74 3.87 6.45
N PRO A 197 -0.37 5.12 6.12
CA PRO A 197 -0.02 5.48 4.75
C PRO A 197 1.13 4.63 4.20
N VAL A 198 0.89 4.06 3.02
CA VAL A 198 1.88 3.25 2.30
C VAL A 198 2.39 4.03 1.10
N GLU A 199 3.67 4.37 1.13
CA GLU A 199 4.45 4.92 0.02
C GLU A 199 5.61 3.97 -0.27
N LEU A 200 5.71 3.51 -1.53
CA LEU A 200 6.71 2.53 -1.95
C LEU A 200 7.83 3.23 -2.73
N ALA A 201 9.07 2.79 -2.54
CA ALA A 201 10.25 3.43 -3.14
C ALA A 201 10.42 3.19 -4.65
N SER A 202 9.79 2.15 -5.18
CA SER A 202 10.04 1.70 -6.55
C SER A 202 9.00 2.22 -7.52
N GLU A 203 9.46 2.72 -8.65
CA GLU A 203 8.69 2.64 -9.90
C GLU A 203 8.82 1.22 -10.46
N LEU A 204 7.79 0.71 -11.15
CA LEU A 204 7.86 -0.58 -11.86
C LEU A 204 8.84 -0.48 -13.04
N VAL A 205 10.10 -0.86 -12.80
CA VAL A 205 11.10 -1.03 -13.87
C VAL A 205 11.13 -2.50 -14.27
N PHE A 206 10.69 -2.79 -15.50
CA PHE A 206 10.76 -4.14 -16.05
C PHE A 206 12.19 -4.46 -16.48
N ASN A 207 12.86 -5.34 -15.74
CA ASN A 207 14.17 -5.90 -16.10
C ASN A 207 13.99 -7.38 -16.47
N PRO A 208 14.03 -7.75 -17.76
CA PRO A 208 13.89 -9.14 -18.17
C PRO A 208 15.10 -9.95 -17.68
N SER A 209 14.88 -10.91 -16.79
CA SER A 209 15.87 -11.89 -16.36
C SER A 209 15.81 -13.13 -17.24
N ASN A 210 16.94 -13.50 -17.85
CA ASN A 210 17.08 -14.76 -18.58
C ASN A 210 17.36 -15.87 -17.56
N ILE A 211 16.30 -16.55 -17.11
CA ILE A 211 16.38 -17.63 -16.13
C ILE A 211 16.34 -18.95 -16.90
N ASP A 212 17.38 -19.76 -16.79
CA ASP A 212 17.38 -21.12 -17.35
C ASP A 212 16.49 -22.03 -16.51
N LEU A 213 15.53 -22.70 -17.16
CA LEU A 213 14.56 -23.55 -16.50
C LEU A 213 15.22 -24.75 -15.83
N LYS A 214 16.21 -25.36 -16.49
CA LYS A 214 16.87 -26.55 -15.98
C LYS A 214 17.69 -26.21 -14.74
N GLU A 215 18.46 -25.14 -14.80
CA GLU A 215 19.24 -24.64 -13.67
C GLU A 215 18.35 -24.29 -12.47
N SER A 216 17.19 -23.68 -12.71
CA SER A 216 16.23 -23.34 -11.65
C SER A 216 15.60 -24.56 -10.98
N VAL A 217 15.26 -25.59 -11.76
CA VAL A 217 14.71 -26.85 -11.24
C VAL A 217 15.77 -27.59 -10.43
N ASP A 218 17.00 -27.69 -10.93
CA ASP A 218 18.10 -28.34 -10.23
C ASP A 218 18.43 -27.62 -8.91
N TYR A 219 18.41 -26.28 -8.91
CA TYR A 219 18.56 -25.47 -7.70
C TYR A 219 17.41 -25.71 -6.70
N ALA A 220 16.16 -25.72 -7.17
CA ALA A 220 14.99 -25.92 -6.32
C ALA A 220 14.98 -27.30 -5.65
N LEU A 221 15.33 -28.36 -6.39
CA LEU A 221 15.39 -29.73 -5.85
C LEU A 221 16.49 -29.88 -4.79
N LYS A 222 17.59 -29.14 -4.90
CA LYS A 222 18.70 -29.20 -3.94
C LYS A 222 18.40 -28.49 -2.61
N ASN A 223 17.52 -27.49 -2.62
CA ASN A 223 17.22 -26.62 -1.47
C ASN A 223 15.79 -26.83 -0.92
N ARG A 224 15.11 -27.92 -1.32
CA ARG A 224 13.74 -28.24 -0.92
C ARG A 224 13.64 -28.86 0.48
#